data_AF-A0A7J8ZBU8-F1
#
_entry.id   AF-A0A7J8ZBU8-F1
#
_cell.length_a   1.000
_cell.length_b   1.000
_cell.length_c   1.000
_cell.angle_alpha   90.00
_cell.angle_beta   90.00
_cell.angle_gamma   90.00
#
_symmetry.space_group_name_H-M   'P 1'
#
loop_
_entity.id
_entity.type
_entity.pdbx_description
1 polymer ?
#
loop_
_entity_poly.entity_id
_entity_poly.type
_entity_poly.pdbx_seq_one_letter_code
_entity_poly.pdbx_strand_id
1 'polypeptide(L)' 'MQVTPDVHFQKDLGLDSLDTVEIVMALEEEFKLEIPDKEADKIDSCNLAIEYIYNHPMA' A
#
# COMPACT_ATOMS: atom_id res chain seq x y z
N MET A 1 -15.26 -6.73 -8.76
CA MET A 1 -14.38 -6.50 -7.60
C MET A 1 -14.86 -5.24 -6.91
N GLN A 2 -15.20 -5.33 -5.62
CA GLN A 2 -15.39 -4.14 -4.79
C GLN A 2 -14.10 -3.95 -4.00
N VAL A 3 -13.48 -2.77 -4.17
CA VAL A 3 -12.33 -2.38 -3.35
C VAL A 3 -12.90 -1.73 -2.10
N THR A 4 -12.79 -2.41 -0.97
CA THR A 4 -13.13 -1.88 0.35
C THR A 4 -11.84 -1.50 1.09
N PRO A 5 -11.86 -0.53 2.02
CA PRO A 5 -10.66 -0.15 2.76
C PRO A 5 -10.00 -1.35 3.48
N ASP A 6 -10.83 -2.26 3.99
CA ASP A 6 -10.39 -3.45 4.73
C ASP A 6 -10.05 -4.65 3.83
N VAL A 7 -10.00 -4.45 2.50
CA VAL A 7 -9.68 -5.52 1.56
C VAL A 7 -8.19 -5.84 1.61
N HIS A 8 -7.87 -7.12 1.70
CA HIS A 8 -6.49 -7.58 1.68
C HIS A 8 -6.07 -7.88 0.24
N PHE A 9 -4.97 -7.26 -0.21
CA PHE A 9 -4.48 -7.32 -1.59
C PHE A 9 -4.29 -8.75 -2.10
N GLN A 10 -3.59 -9.59 -1.34
CA GLN A 10 -3.34 -10.97 -1.75
C GLN A 10 -4.53 -11.90 -1.51
N LYS A 11 -5.19 -11.79 -0.35
CA LYS A 11 -6.22 -12.77 0.04
C LYS A 11 -7.58 -12.53 -0.60
N ASP A 12 -7.96 -11.27 -0.78
CA ASP A 12 -9.29 -10.89 -1.27
C ASP A 12 -9.27 -10.45 -2.73
N LEU A 13 -8.24 -9.70 -3.14
CA LEU A 13 -8.09 -9.29 -4.54
C LEU A 13 -7.26 -10.28 -5.38
N GLY A 14 -6.53 -11.19 -4.74
CA GLY A 14 -5.70 -12.18 -5.45
C GLY A 14 -4.49 -11.55 -6.15
N LEU A 15 -4.06 -10.38 -5.71
CA LEU A 15 -2.88 -9.69 -6.24
C LEU A 15 -1.62 -10.46 -5.87
N ASP A 16 -0.67 -10.50 -6.79
CA ASP A 16 0.63 -11.13 -6.55
C ASP A 16 1.60 -10.17 -5.83
N SER A 17 2.81 -10.64 -5.58
CA SER A 17 3.85 -9.82 -4.93
C SER A 17 4.32 -8.67 -5.81
N LEU A 18 4.22 -8.78 -7.15
CA LEU A 18 4.63 -7.72 -8.08
C LEU A 18 3.57 -6.61 -8.12
N ASP A 19 2.30 -6.96 -8.13
CA ASP A 19 1.18 -6.03 -8.03
C ASP A 19 1.28 -5.18 -6.76
N THR A 20 1.70 -5.78 -5.65
CA THR A 20 1.90 -5.08 -4.37
C THR A 20 3.04 -4.04 -4.47
N VAL A 21 4.13 -4.38 -5.17
CA VAL A 21 5.25 -3.46 -5.42
C VAL A 21 4.80 -2.27 -6.28
N GLU A 22 4.04 -2.52 -7.35
CA GLU A 22 3.50 -1.45 -8.21
C GLU A 22 2.60 -0.48 -7.43
N ILE A 23 1.76 -0.99 -6.54
CA ILE A 23 0.91 -0.16 -5.68
C ILE A 23 1.76 0.73 -4.77
N VAL A 24 2.75 0.16 -4.09
CA VAL A 24 3.64 0.91 -3.19
C VAL A 24 4.38 2.00 -3.95
N MET A 25 4.96 1.68 -5.12
CA MET A 25 5.66 2.66 -5.96
C MET A 25 4.73 3.80 -6.42
N ALA A 26 3.48 3.50 -6.77
CA ALA A 26 2.50 4.53 -7.15
C ALA A 26 2.16 5.46 -5.97
N LEU A 27 2.09 4.92 -4.74
CA LEU A 27 1.88 5.71 -3.53
C LEU A 27 3.10 6.59 -3.21
N GLU A 28 4.31 6.06 -3.35
CA GLU A 28 5.55 6.82 -3.20
C GLU A 28 5.61 8.02 -4.15
N GLU A 29 5.28 7.82 -5.43
CA GLU A 29 5.28 8.87 -6.45
C GLU A 29 4.18 9.92 -6.22
N GLU A 30 2.96 9.49 -5.91
CA GLU A 30 1.79 10.38 -5.72
C GLU A 30 1.96 11.25 -4.47
N PHE A 31 2.43 10.66 -3.37
CA PHE A 31 2.58 11.35 -2.09
C PHE A 31 4.00 11.87 -1.83
N LYS A 32 4.94 11.64 -2.76
CA LYS A 32 6.37 12.01 -2.66
C LYS A 32 7.02 11.53 -1.35
N LEU A 33 6.78 10.28 -1.02
CA LEU A 33 7.31 9.60 0.16
C LEU A 33 8.20 8.43 -0.26
N GLU A 34 8.98 7.90 0.68
CA GLU A 34 9.85 6.75 0.45
C GLU A 34 9.45 5.67 1.47
N ILE A 35 8.85 4.58 1.00
CA ILE A 35 8.43 3.43 1.81
C ILE A 35 9.55 2.38 1.74
N PRO A 36 10.28 2.12 2.83
CA PRO A 36 11.29 1.07 2.82
C PRO A 36 10.63 -0.30 2.58
N ASP A 37 11.32 -1.19 1.84
CA ASP A 37 10.83 -2.54 1.51
C ASP A 37 10.24 -3.31 2.71
N LYS A 38 10.85 -3.15 3.89
CA LYS A 38 10.42 -3.81 5.14
C LYS A 38 9.05 -3.34 5.66
N GLU A 39 8.62 -2.15 5.26
CA GLU A 39 7.31 -1.59 5.59
C GLU A 39 6.33 -1.77 4.44
N ALA A 40 6.81 -1.72 3.19
CA ALA A 40 6.06 -2.13 2.01
C ALA A 40 5.50 -3.56 2.15
N ASP A 41 6.33 -4.50 2.63
CA ASP A 41 5.93 -5.89 2.91
C ASP A 41 4.80 -6.00 3.97
N LYS A 42 4.61 -4.97 4.80
CA LYS A 42 3.55 -4.93 5.82
C LYS A 42 2.28 -4.25 5.32
N ILE A 43 2.33 -3.53 4.21
CA ILE A 43 1.17 -2.86 3.61
C ILE A 43 0.43 -3.87 2.74
N ASP A 44 -0.45 -4.62 3.38
CA ASP A 44 -1.20 -5.72 2.74
C ASP A 44 -2.67 -5.39 2.41
N SER A 45 -3.10 -4.17 2.77
CA SER A 45 -4.46 -3.67 2.63
C SER A 45 -4.49 -2.16 2.39
N CYS A 46 -5.58 -1.66 1.80
CA CYS A 46 -5.77 -0.23 1.56
C CYS A 46 -5.74 0.58 2.87
N ASN A 47 -6.32 0.05 3.95
CA ASN A 47 -6.39 0.73 5.24
C ASN A 47 -4.98 0.99 5.80
N LEU A 48 -4.09 -0.02 5.76
CA LEU A 48 -2.70 0.13 6.20
C LEU A 48 -1.91 1.11 5.34
N ALA A 49 -2.12 1.10 4.02
CA ALA A 49 -1.50 2.08 3.12
C ALA A 49 -1.92 3.50 3.49
N ILE A 50 -3.21 3.73 3.69
CA ILE A 50 -3.75 5.05 4.07
C ILE A 50 -3.22 5.48 5.44
N GLU A 51 -3.23 4.58 6.43
CA GLU A 51 -2.70 4.84 7.77
C GLU A 51 -1.20 5.18 7.72
N TYR A 52 -0.43 4.47 6.88
CA TYR A 52 0.98 4.74 6.68
C TYR A 52 1.22 6.16 6.17
N ILE A 53 0.52 6.54 5.11
CA ILE A 53 0.60 7.88 4.49
C ILE A 53 0.15 8.95 5.48
N TYR A 54 -0.93 8.69 6.22
CA TYR A 54 -1.46 9.64 7.20
C TYR A 54 -0.50 9.87 8.37
N ASN A 55 0.24 8.84 8.80
CA ASN A 55 1.22 8.94 9.88
C ASN A 55 2.59 9.46 9.41
N HIS A 56 2.84 9.49 8.09
CA HIS A 56 4.01 10.10 7.47
C HIS A 56 3.60 11.27 6.55
N PRO A 57 2.86 12.28 7.06
CA PRO A 57 2.52 13.43 6.26
C PRO A 57 3.82 14.16 5.94
N MET A 58 4.11 14.32 4.64
CA MET A 58 5.24 15.06 4.04
C MET A 58 6.17 15.77 5.03
N ALA A 59 7.43 15.32 5.09
CA ALA A 59 8.55 16.20 5.45
C ALA A 59 8.90 17.11 4.27
#